data_AF-A0A962FJG0-F1
#
_entry.id   AF-A0A962FJG0-F1
#
_cell.length_a   1.000
_cell.length_b   1.000
_cell.length_c   1.000
_cell.angle_alpha   90.00
_cell.angle_beta   90.00
_cell.angle_gamma   90.00
#
_symmetry.space_group_name_H-M   'P 1'
#
loop_
_entity.id
_entity.type
_entity.pdbx_description
1 polymer ?
#
loop_
_entity_poly.entity_id
_entity_poly.type
_entity_poly.pdbx_seq_one_letter_code
_entity_poly.pdbx_strand_id
1 'polypeptide(L)'
;MSTVEPDNRETPPPAPAAAARGGIFSRRRSLKSPSEALQPEAAPPPPEPKKKKRRDGALSAFSGFLSFLVVLCVAGGVGLVLMQRKMREPGPLPNDKVVYVAPGTEVPDIIALLEKEGVIDNSALLNIELLVEGARSKLKAGEYLFRQNASLREVLDTLVNGRQILHAVTIPEGLTSQQIVERLRASDVLIGDLKDIPPEGSLLPETYKVARGTNVRDLVRKMQDSEKKLLARVWAQRNPDLPLRSPHEMLTLASIVEKETGKADERPRVAAVFINRLHKRMRLQSDPTIVYGLVGGRGTLGRGILASEVQKWTPYNT
;
A
#
# COMPACT_ATOMS: atom_id res chain seq x y z
N MET A 1 -77.13 28.96 -24.12
CA MET A 1 -77.03 30.06 -23.15
C MET A 1 -75.61 30.59 -23.24
N SER A 2 -75.40 31.70 -23.94
CA SER A 2 -75.60 33.07 -23.44
C SER A 2 -74.43 33.46 -22.55
N THR A 3 -73.70 34.55 -22.76
CA THR A 3 -73.75 35.64 -23.73
C THR A 3 -72.55 36.52 -23.33
N VAL A 4 -71.79 37.04 -24.29
CA VAL A 4 -71.61 38.50 -24.56
C VAL A 4 -70.78 39.23 -23.49
N GLU A 5 -69.83 40.10 -23.78
CA GLU A 5 -69.18 40.60 -25.00
C GLU A 5 -68.13 41.61 -24.49
N PRO A 6 -67.05 41.84 -25.25
CA PRO A 6 -65.96 42.71 -24.83
C PRO A 6 -66.21 44.15 -25.31
N ASP A 7 -65.53 45.13 -24.71
CA ASP A 7 -65.27 46.38 -25.41
C ASP A 7 -63.96 47.05 -24.96
N ASN A 8 -63.37 47.63 -25.99
CA ASN A 8 -62.15 48.36 -26.24
C ASN A 8 -61.79 49.46 -25.24
N ARG A 9 -60.48 49.72 -25.14
CA ARG A 9 -59.77 50.82 -25.84
C ARG A 9 -58.32 50.35 -26.08
N GLU A 10 -57.88 49.97 -27.28
CA GLU A 10 -57.55 50.79 -28.46
C GLU A 10 -56.83 52.11 -28.10
N THR A 11 -55.71 52.55 -28.67
CA THR A 11 -54.79 52.19 -29.77
C THR A 11 -53.73 53.35 -29.75
N PRO A 12 -52.85 53.61 -30.74
CA PRO A 12 -51.87 52.82 -31.47
C PRO A 12 -50.48 53.56 -31.46
N PRO A 13 -49.61 53.52 -32.50
CA PRO A 13 -48.55 52.54 -32.76
C PRO A 13 -47.15 53.20 -32.95
N PRO A 14 -46.07 52.42 -33.16
CA PRO A 14 -44.82 52.95 -33.72
C PRO A 14 -44.74 52.67 -35.23
N ALA A 15 -44.77 53.74 -36.05
CA ALA A 15 -44.26 53.81 -37.44
C ALA A 15 -44.50 55.23 -38.01
N PRO A 16 -43.74 55.74 -39.01
CA PRO A 16 -42.89 54.98 -39.93
C PRO A 16 -41.46 55.51 -40.12
N ALA A 17 -40.62 54.65 -40.70
CA ALA A 17 -39.43 55.05 -41.44
C ALA A 17 -39.85 55.93 -42.63
N ALA A 18 -39.30 57.14 -42.71
CA ALA A 18 -39.41 58.01 -43.87
C ALA A 18 -38.09 58.00 -44.65
N ALA A 19 -38.24 57.67 -45.93
CA ALA A 19 -37.22 57.70 -46.94
C ALA A 19 -36.72 59.12 -47.24
N ALA A 20 -35.43 59.17 -47.57
CA ALA A 20 -34.85 59.81 -48.76
C ALA A 20 -35.27 61.24 -49.20
N ARG A 21 -34.21 61.99 -49.56
CA ARG A 21 -34.09 63.05 -50.60
C ARG A 21 -34.12 64.51 -50.13
N GLY A 22 -33.11 65.25 -50.59
CA GLY A 22 -33.03 66.72 -50.63
C GLY A 22 -31.93 67.26 -49.71
N GLY A 23 -30.85 67.91 -50.16
CA GLY A 23 -30.58 68.46 -51.47
C GLY A 23 -29.08 68.59 -51.73
N ILE A 24 -28.70 68.15 -52.92
CA ILE A 24 -27.46 68.56 -53.57
C ILE A 24 -27.73 69.98 -54.10
N PHE A 25 -26.74 70.87 -53.95
CA PHE A 25 -26.69 72.27 -54.42
C PHE A 25 -27.30 73.33 -53.49
N SER A 26 -26.43 73.95 -52.68
CA SER A 26 -26.24 75.42 -52.66
C SER A 26 -25.13 75.86 -51.68
N ARG A 27 -23.87 75.49 -51.93
CA ARG A 27 -22.74 76.35 -51.50
C ARG A 27 -22.40 77.27 -52.66
N ARG A 28 -23.00 78.47 -52.65
CA ARG A 28 -22.49 79.60 -53.45
C ARG A 28 -21.06 79.87 -52.98
N ARG A 29 -20.08 79.53 -53.80
CA ARG A 29 -18.73 80.12 -53.75
C ARG A 29 -18.90 81.60 -54.08
N SER A 30 -18.85 82.47 -53.08
CA SER A 30 -18.54 83.87 -53.34
C SER A 30 -17.10 83.93 -53.85
N LEU A 31 -16.92 84.51 -55.02
CA LEU A 31 -15.60 84.80 -55.58
C LEU A 31 -14.97 85.88 -54.70
N LYS A 32 -13.86 85.55 -54.02
CA LYS A 32 -13.01 86.52 -53.33
C LYS A 32 -12.51 87.56 -54.34
N SER A 33 -12.56 88.84 -53.99
CA SER A 33 -12.04 89.91 -54.85
C SER A 33 -10.49 89.93 -54.79
N PRO A 34 -9.79 90.40 -55.85
CA PRO A 34 -8.32 90.31 -55.96
C PRO A 34 -7.52 91.01 -54.84
N SER A 35 -8.18 91.82 -54.00
CA SER A 35 -7.55 92.59 -52.92
C SER A 35 -7.52 91.87 -51.56
N GLU A 36 -8.15 90.70 -51.44
CA GLU A 36 -8.28 89.93 -50.17
C GLU A 36 -7.28 88.76 -50.05
N ALA A 37 -6.34 88.63 -50.99
CA ALA A 37 -5.38 87.51 -51.06
C ALA A 37 -3.99 87.82 -50.46
N LEU A 38 -3.79 88.97 -49.81
CA LEU A 38 -2.47 89.43 -49.35
C LEU A 38 -2.42 89.88 -47.87
N GLN A 39 -3.27 89.31 -47.01
CA GLN A 39 -3.09 89.44 -45.55
C GLN A 39 -2.64 88.09 -44.96
N PRO A 40 -1.56 88.05 -44.16
CA PRO A 40 -1.12 86.81 -43.52
C PRO A 40 -2.12 86.41 -42.42
N GLU A 41 -2.67 85.20 -42.56
CA GLU A 41 -3.62 84.59 -41.63
C GLU A 41 -2.88 84.20 -40.33
N ALA A 42 -3.35 84.71 -39.18
CA ALA A 42 -2.76 84.42 -37.88
C ALA A 42 -2.95 82.94 -37.52
N ALA A 43 -1.87 82.25 -37.12
CA ALA A 43 -1.88 80.83 -36.79
C ALA A 43 -2.83 80.53 -35.60
N PRO A 44 -3.60 79.42 -35.64
CA PRO A 44 -4.48 79.04 -34.54
C PRO A 44 -3.67 78.69 -33.27
N PRO A 45 -4.20 78.95 -32.06
CA PRO A 45 -3.49 78.66 -30.82
C PRO A 45 -3.22 77.15 -30.64
N PRO A 46 -2.14 76.75 -29.94
CA PRO A 46 -1.79 75.35 -29.77
C PRO A 46 -2.86 74.61 -28.94
N PRO A 47 -3.13 73.33 -29.22
CA PRO A 47 -4.09 72.54 -28.44
C PRO A 47 -3.61 72.32 -27.00
N GLU A 48 -4.54 72.36 -26.04
CA GLU A 48 -4.24 72.12 -24.62
C GLU A 48 -3.59 70.74 -24.39
N PRO A 49 -2.59 70.63 -23.49
CA PRO A 49 -1.93 69.36 -23.23
C PRO A 49 -2.91 68.36 -22.59
N LYS A 50 -3.11 67.20 -23.25
CA LYS A 50 -3.89 66.09 -22.70
C LYS A 50 -3.31 65.68 -21.33
N LYS A 51 -4.09 65.84 -20.26
CA LYS A 51 -3.77 65.30 -18.92
C LYS A 51 -3.46 63.80 -19.07
N LYS A 52 -2.21 63.39 -18.84
CA LYS A 52 -1.84 61.97 -18.75
C LYS A 52 -2.69 61.35 -17.63
N LYS A 53 -3.67 60.52 -17.98
CA LYS A 53 -4.32 59.61 -17.02
C LYS A 53 -3.20 58.88 -16.30
N ARG A 54 -3.01 59.15 -15.00
CA ARG A 54 -2.24 58.29 -14.10
C ARG A 54 -2.89 56.91 -14.23
N ARG A 55 -2.24 56.00 -14.96
CA ARG A 55 -2.65 54.59 -14.98
C ARG A 55 -2.47 54.09 -13.55
N ASP A 56 -3.55 53.63 -12.94
CA ASP A 56 -3.59 53.19 -11.55
C ASP A 56 -2.50 52.13 -11.30
N GLY A 57 -1.50 52.49 -10.49
CA GLY A 57 -0.33 51.63 -10.21
C GLY A 57 -0.69 50.26 -9.61
N ALA A 58 -1.90 50.12 -9.07
CA ALA A 58 -2.44 48.88 -8.55
C ALA A 58 -2.55 47.77 -9.62
N LEU A 59 -2.96 48.10 -10.85
CA LEU A 59 -3.05 47.11 -11.94
C LEU A 59 -1.67 46.62 -12.41
N SER A 60 -0.66 47.51 -12.41
CA SER A 60 0.73 47.13 -12.76
C SER A 60 1.43 46.35 -11.65
N ALA A 61 1.10 46.63 -10.38
CA ALA A 61 1.60 45.86 -9.25
C ALA A 61 0.98 44.45 -9.25
N PHE A 62 -0.32 44.34 -9.58
CA PHE A 62 -1.01 43.06 -9.70
C PHE A 62 -0.48 42.22 -10.88
N SER A 63 -0.26 42.83 -12.04
CA SER A 63 0.33 42.12 -13.19
C SER A 63 1.79 41.71 -12.95
N GLY A 64 2.56 42.55 -12.24
CA GLY A 64 3.93 42.23 -11.81
C GLY A 64 3.95 41.05 -10.82
N PHE A 65 3.06 41.05 -9.83
CA PHE A 65 2.91 39.94 -8.88
C PHE A 65 2.50 38.63 -9.58
N LEU A 66 1.52 38.69 -10.49
CA LEU A 66 1.08 37.52 -11.24
C LEU A 66 2.19 36.97 -12.15
N SER A 67 2.94 37.85 -12.82
CA SER A 67 4.09 37.45 -13.67
C SER A 67 5.20 36.80 -12.84
N PHE A 68 5.48 37.34 -11.64
CA PHE A 68 6.42 36.75 -10.69
C PHE A 68 5.97 35.34 -10.26
N LEU A 69 4.68 35.18 -9.94
CA LEU A 69 4.11 33.89 -9.54
C LEU A 69 4.19 32.85 -10.67
N VAL A 70 3.92 33.26 -11.91
CA VAL A 70 4.08 32.40 -13.10
C VAL A 70 5.54 31.98 -13.29
N VAL A 71 6.50 32.92 -13.18
CA VAL A 71 7.94 32.58 -13.26
C VAL A 71 8.33 31.60 -12.16
N LEU A 72 7.80 31.76 -10.95
CA LEU A 72 8.04 30.86 -9.82
C LEU A 72 7.46 29.47 -10.08
N CYS A 73 6.25 29.38 -10.63
CA CYS A 73 5.64 28.12 -11.05
C CYS A 73 6.42 27.43 -12.17
N VAL A 74 6.88 28.18 -13.19
CA VAL A 74 7.68 27.63 -14.29
C VAL A 74 9.03 27.16 -13.78
N ALA A 75 9.72 27.95 -12.95
CA ALA A 75 10.97 27.57 -12.33
C ALA A 75 10.81 26.32 -11.45
N GLY A 76 9.73 26.23 -10.67
CA GLY A 76 9.38 25.04 -9.89
C GLY A 76 9.11 23.83 -10.78
N GLY A 77 8.36 23.99 -11.87
CA GLY A 77 8.08 22.94 -12.85
C GLY A 77 9.34 22.42 -13.53
N VAL A 78 10.23 23.31 -13.97
CA VAL A 78 11.54 22.95 -14.52
C VAL A 78 12.39 22.21 -13.47
N GLY A 79 12.41 22.70 -12.23
CA GLY A 79 13.09 22.04 -11.12
C GLY A 79 12.60 20.61 -10.88
N LEU A 80 11.27 20.39 -10.88
CA LEU A 80 10.68 19.06 -10.74
C LEU A 80 11.05 18.14 -11.91
N VAL A 81 11.05 18.65 -13.15
CA VAL A 81 11.45 17.85 -14.32
C VAL A 81 12.92 17.45 -14.25
N LEU A 82 13.81 18.36 -13.86
CA LEU A 82 15.23 18.07 -13.70
C LEU A 82 15.47 17.06 -12.57
N MET A 83 14.76 17.21 -11.45
CA MET A 83 14.79 16.26 -10.34
C MET A 83 14.33 14.86 -10.79
N GLN A 84 13.20 14.75 -11.48
CA GLN A 84 12.70 13.47 -11.98
C GLN A 84 13.65 12.81 -12.98
N ARG A 85 14.34 13.60 -13.81
CA ARG A 85 15.40 13.07 -14.70
C ARG A 85 16.56 12.52 -13.90
N LYS A 86 17.08 13.29 -12.95
CA LYS A 86 18.22 12.89 -12.12
C LYS A 86 17.94 11.63 -11.31
N MET A 87 16.72 11.45 -10.82
CA MET A 87 16.33 10.24 -10.09
C MET A 87 16.29 8.96 -10.93
N ARG A 88 16.24 9.08 -12.27
CA ARG A 88 16.23 7.96 -13.22
C ARG A 88 17.60 7.70 -13.83
N GLU A 89 18.61 8.48 -13.46
CA GLU A 89 19.98 8.22 -13.88
C GLU A 89 20.49 6.90 -13.26
N PRO A 90 21.38 6.18 -13.95
CA PRO A 90 22.02 4.99 -13.41
C PRO A 90 22.66 5.28 -12.05
N GLY A 91 22.34 4.45 -11.04
CA GLY A 91 22.88 4.63 -9.70
C GLY A 91 24.36 4.24 -9.58
N PRO A 92 24.97 4.52 -8.41
CA PRO A 92 26.41 4.35 -8.19
C PRO A 92 26.86 2.88 -7.97
N LEU A 93 25.92 1.94 -7.80
CA LEU A 93 26.25 0.55 -7.46
C LEU A 93 26.98 -0.17 -8.61
N PRO A 94 28.22 -0.66 -8.39
CA PRO A 94 28.95 -1.38 -9.43
C PRO A 94 28.48 -2.83 -9.62
N ASN A 95 27.93 -3.44 -8.57
CA ASN A 95 27.41 -4.81 -8.57
C ASN A 95 26.13 -4.87 -7.71
N ASP A 96 25.35 -5.94 -7.89
CA ASP A 96 24.21 -6.25 -7.04
C ASP A 96 24.64 -6.32 -5.56
N LYS A 97 23.85 -5.70 -4.68
CA LYS A 97 24.17 -5.59 -3.25
C LYS A 97 22.94 -5.83 -2.39
N VAL A 98 23.11 -6.63 -1.34
CA VAL A 98 22.09 -6.86 -0.33
C VAL A 98 22.31 -5.89 0.84
N VAL A 99 21.25 -5.19 1.24
CA VAL A 99 21.29 -4.28 2.39
C VAL A 99 20.13 -4.62 3.33
N TYR A 100 20.44 -4.75 4.62
CA TYR A 100 19.46 -5.00 5.66
C TYR A 100 19.10 -3.72 6.41
N VAL A 101 17.82 -3.36 6.36
CA VAL A 101 17.23 -2.27 7.13
C VAL A 101 16.51 -2.87 8.34
N ALA A 102 16.98 -2.58 9.54
CA ALA A 102 16.41 -3.13 10.75
C ALA A 102 15.00 -2.59 11.05
N PRO A 103 14.12 -3.37 11.68
CA PRO A 103 12.84 -2.87 12.16
C PRO A 103 13.02 -1.72 13.15
N GLY A 104 12.26 -0.64 12.95
CA GLY A 104 12.33 0.56 13.80
C GLY A 104 13.47 1.53 13.46
N THR A 105 14.23 1.29 12.38
CA THR A 105 15.19 2.29 11.88
C THR A 105 14.46 3.53 11.36
N GLU A 106 14.89 4.70 11.82
CA GLU A 106 14.31 5.99 11.41
C GLU A 106 14.70 6.34 9.97
N VAL A 107 13.84 7.08 9.26
CA VAL A 107 14.06 7.44 7.85
C VAL A 107 15.44 8.06 7.57
N PRO A 108 15.95 9.02 8.38
CA PRO A 108 17.29 9.57 8.17
C PRO A 108 18.40 8.51 8.24
N ASP A 109 18.27 7.55 9.16
CA ASP A 109 19.23 6.47 9.34
C ASP A 109 19.18 5.47 8.19
N ILE A 110 17.98 5.21 7.62
CA ILE A 110 17.84 4.41 6.40
C ILE A 110 18.58 5.09 5.24
N ILE A 111 18.39 6.40 5.06
CA ILE A 111 19.05 7.15 3.98
C ILE A 111 20.58 7.11 4.17
N ALA A 112 21.06 7.38 5.38
CA ALA A 112 22.48 7.33 5.71
C ALA A 112 23.08 5.92 5.52
N LEU A 113 22.33 4.87 5.85
CA LEU A 113 22.72 3.48 5.60
C LEU A 113 22.86 3.21 4.11
N LEU A 114 21.90 3.63 3.28
CA LEU A 114 21.95 3.44 1.83
C LEU A 114 23.13 4.17 1.19
N GLU A 115 23.43 5.38 1.64
CA GLU A 115 24.58 6.16 1.18
C GLU A 115 25.90 5.50 1.59
N LYS A 116 26.01 5.09 2.87
CA LYS A 116 27.17 4.36 3.39
C LYS A 116 27.42 3.05 2.64
N GLU A 117 26.35 2.34 2.29
CA GLU A 117 26.44 1.10 1.51
C GLU A 117 26.66 1.37 0.01
N GLY A 118 26.72 2.63 -0.43
CA GLY A 118 26.93 3.01 -1.82
C GLY A 118 25.75 2.68 -2.74
N VAL A 119 24.55 2.48 -2.17
CA VAL A 119 23.30 2.27 -2.92
C VAL A 119 22.83 3.57 -3.57
N ILE A 120 23.07 4.70 -2.89
CA ILE A 120 22.74 6.04 -3.36
C ILE A 120 23.96 6.95 -3.23
N ASP A 121 24.03 7.97 -4.08
CA ASP A 121 25.07 9.00 -4.09
C ASP A 121 24.58 10.35 -3.52
N ASN A 122 23.25 10.51 -3.38
CA ASN A 122 22.64 11.78 -3.01
C ASN A 122 21.48 11.61 -2.01
N SER A 123 21.84 11.64 -0.72
CA SER A 123 20.89 11.59 0.39
C SER A 123 19.89 12.75 0.41
N ALA A 124 20.31 13.95 -0.02
CA ALA A 124 19.43 15.11 -0.05
C ALA A 124 18.29 14.94 -1.07
N LEU A 125 18.59 14.40 -2.25
CA LEU A 125 17.62 14.16 -3.31
C LEU A 125 16.56 13.14 -2.88
N LEU A 126 16.99 12.04 -2.25
CA LEU A 126 16.08 11.04 -1.70
C LEU A 126 15.18 11.61 -0.61
N ASN A 127 15.75 12.42 0.29
CA ASN A 127 15.00 13.02 1.39
C ASN A 127 13.93 14.02 0.89
N ILE A 128 14.25 14.81 -0.13
CA ILE A 128 13.29 15.73 -0.77
C ILE A 128 12.17 14.92 -1.42
N GLU A 129 12.48 13.88 -2.19
CA GLU A 129 11.47 13.05 -2.83
C GLU A 129 10.53 12.39 -1.81
N LEU A 130 11.08 11.81 -0.74
CA LEU A 130 10.29 11.21 0.33
C LEU A 130 9.34 12.21 1.01
N LEU A 131 9.76 13.48 1.10
CA LEU A 131 8.94 14.56 1.63
C LEU A 131 7.83 14.95 0.64
N VAL A 132 8.16 15.11 -0.65
CA VAL A 132 7.23 15.51 -1.71
C VAL A 132 6.17 14.44 -1.97
N GLU A 133 6.54 13.16 -2.04
CA GLU A 133 5.61 12.05 -2.25
C GLU A 133 4.85 11.62 -0.98
N GLY A 134 5.20 12.18 0.19
CA GLY A 134 4.66 11.73 1.48
C GLY A 134 4.94 10.25 1.75
N ALA A 135 6.08 9.74 1.27
CA ALA A 135 6.42 8.32 1.28
C ALA A 135 7.30 7.91 2.48
N ARG A 136 7.68 8.86 3.36
CA ARG A 136 8.50 8.59 4.57
C ARG A 136 7.95 7.44 5.42
N SER A 137 6.65 7.43 5.69
CA SER A 137 5.99 6.37 6.49
C SER A 137 5.75 5.07 5.73
N LYS A 138 6.01 5.05 4.41
CA LYS A 138 5.81 3.88 3.56
C LYS A 138 7.09 3.05 3.41
N LEU A 139 8.23 3.57 3.87
CA LEU A 139 9.47 2.80 3.89
C LEU A 139 9.33 1.61 4.84
N LYS A 140 9.61 0.42 4.31
CA LYS A 140 9.53 -0.81 5.08
C LYS A 140 10.92 -1.25 5.52
N ALA A 141 11.03 -1.74 6.75
CA ALA A 141 12.20 -2.49 7.18
C ALA A 141 12.25 -3.85 6.46
N GLY A 142 13.46 -4.39 6.29
CA GLY A 142 13.66 -5.66 5.62
C GLY A 142 15.04 -5.78 4.98
N GLU A 143 15.28 -6.94 4.39
CA GLU A 143 16.48 -7.22 3.60
C GLU A 143 16.17 -7.00 2.12
N TYR A 144 16.95 -6.17 1.44
CA TYR A 144 16.69 -5.73 0.08
C TYR A 144 17.85 -6.06 -0.84
N LEU A 145 17.54 -6.53 -2.05
CA LEU A 145 18.50 -6.65 -3.14
C LEU A 145 18.41 -5.40 -4.02
N PHE A 146 19.47 -4.62 -4.05
CA PHE A 146 19.65 -3.53 -5.01
C PHE A 146 20.51 -4.01 -6.16
N ARG A 147 20.03 -3.84 -7.39
CA ARG A 147 20.77 -4.25 -8.58
C ARG A 147 21.88 -3.26 -8.91
N GLN A 148 22.89 -3.71 -9.65
CA GLN A 148 23.89 -2.84 -10.24
C GLN A 148 23.23 -1.71 -11.03
N ASN A 149 23.77 -0.50 -10.93
CA ASN A 149 23.28 0.71 -11.57
C ASN A 149 21.80 1.05 -11.29
N ALA A 150 21.19 0.48 -10.24
CA ALA A 150 19.81 0.77 -9.88
C ALA A 150 19.63 2.27 -9.61
N SER A 151 18.72 2.90 -10.34
CA SER A 151 18.45 4.33 -10.20
C SER A 151 17.85 4.67 -8.84
N LEU A 152 17.97 5.92 -8.40
CA LEU A 152 17.38 6.35 -7.11
C LEU A 152 15.87 6.09 -7.07
N ARG A 153 15.18 6.21 -8.21
CA ARG A 153 13.77 5.88 -8.32
C ARG A 153 13.49 4.39 -8.09
N GLU A 154 14.32 3.50 -8.61
CA GLU A 154 14.18 2.05 -8.39
C GLU A 154 14.51 1.64 -6.96
N VAL A 155 15.50 2.29 -6.34
CA VAL A 155 15.83 2.12 -4.91
C VAL A 155 14.62 2.49 -4.06
N LEU A 156 14.04 3.68 -4.29
CA LEU A 156 12.85 4.14 -3.58
C LEU A 156 11.66 3.20 -3.78
N ASP A 157 11.39 2.80 -5.03
CA ASP A 157 10.32 1.86 -5.38
C ASP A 157 10.48 0.51 -4.66
N THR A 158 11.72 0.02 -4.55
CA THR A 158 12.05 -1.23 -3.84
C THR A 158 11.71 -1.14 -2.35
N LEU A 159 12.04 -0.02 -1.71
CA LEU A 159 11.80 0.21 -0.28
C LEU A 159 10.32 0.48 0.04
N VAL A 160 9.62 1.24 -0.82
CA VAL A 160 8.21 1.61 -0.63
C VAL A 160 7.28 0.43 -0.90
N ASN A 161 7.50 -0.30 -2.00
CA ASN A 161 6.69 -1.48 -2.31
C ASN A 161 7.04 -2.65 -1.38
N GLY A 162 8.22 -2.64 -0.75
CA GLY A 162 8.68 -3.71 0.12
C GLY A 162 9.04 -4.95 -0.68
N ARG A 163 9.79 -4.78 -1.78
CA ARG A 163 10.38 -5.90 -2.54
C ARG A 163 11.56 -6.51 -1.79
N GLN A 164 11.29 -6.91 -0.57
CA GLN A 164 12.24 -7.51 0.35
C GLN A 164 12.50 -8.97 -0.02
N ILE A 165 13.70 -9.43 0.28
CA ILE A 165 14.07 -10.84 0.26
C ILE A 165 13.27 -11.54 1.36
N LEU A 166 12.58 -12.61 0.98
CA LEU A 166 11.84 -13.45 1.90
C LEU A 166 12.59 -14.75 2.14
N HIS A 167 12.70 -15.13 3.40
CA HIS A 167 13.28 -16.39 3.84
C HIS A 167 12.17 -17.39 4.16
N ALA A 168 12.44 -18.66 3.91
CA ALA A 168 11.51 -19.74 4.18
C ALA A 168 11.73 -20.33 5.57
N VAL A 169 10.76 -20.18 6.46
CA VAL A 169 10.71 -20.86 7.76
C VAL A 169 9.75 -22.04 7.62
N THR A 170 10.30 -23.24 7.51
CA THR A 170 9.50 -24.47 7.32
C THR A 170 9.23 -25.14 8.66
N ILE A 171 7.95 -25.40 8.94
CA ILE A 171 7.49 -26.17 10.10
C ILE A 171 6.90 -27.50 9.60
N PRO A 172 7.63 -28.61 9.76
CA PRO A 172 7.13 -29.94 9.39
C PRO A 172 5.90 -30.36 10.19
N GLU A 173 5.05 -31.18 9.57
CA GLU A 173 3.93 -31.86 10.24
C GLU A 173 4.44 -32.77 11.37
N GLY A 174 3.55 -33.05 12.34
CA GLY A 174 3.83 -33.93 13.47
C GLY A 174 4.73 -33.32 14.56
N LEU A 175 5.19 -32.07 14.46
CA LEU A 175 5.90 -31.42 15.57
C LEU A 175 4.92 -31.03 16.69
N THR A 176 5.39 -31.10 17.93
CA THR A 176 4.68 -30.55 19.10
C THR A 176 4.83 -29.03 19.14
N SER A 177 3.93 -28.33 19.85
CA SER A 177 4.05 -26.88 20.03
C SER A 177 5.39 -26.49 20.65
N GLN A 178 5.92 -27.29 21.57
CA GLN A 178 7.24 -27.06 22.15
C GLN A 178 8.37 -27.14 21.09
N GLN A 179 8.37 -28.19 20.27
CA GLN A 179 9.38 -28.36 19.20
C GLN A 179 9.30 -27.24 18.16
N ILE A 180 8.09 -26.77 17.84
CA ILE A 180 7.88 -25.63 16.96
C ILE A 180 8.49 -24.37 17.57
N VAL A 181 8.22 -24.07 18.85
CA VAL A 181 8.79 -22.90 19.53
C VAL A 181 10.31 -22.95 19.58
N GLU A 182 10.90 -24.11 19.88
CA GLU A 182 12.36 -24.30 19.87
C GLU A 182 12.96 -24.04 18.48
N ARG A 183 12.31 -24.55 17.43
CA ARG A 183 12.71 -24.30 16.04
C ARG A 183 12.60 -22.83 15.65
N LEU A 184 11.55 -22.15 16.08
CA LEU A 184 11.36 -20.71 15.82
C LEU A 184 12.41 -19.87 16.57
N ARG A 185 12.76 -20.23 17.80
CA ARG A 185 13.83 -19.57 18.58
C ARG A 185 15.21 -19.76 17.96
N ALA A 186 15.45 -20.88 17.27
CA ALA A 186 16.72 -21.16 16.60
C ALA A 186 16.89 -20.45 15.25
N SER A 187 15.85 -19.77 14.73
CA SER A 187 15.88 -19.09 13.44
C SER A 187 16.69 -17.80 13.50
N ASP A 188 17.64 -17.60 12.58
CA ASP A 188 18.45 -16.38 12.44
C ASP A 188 17.68 -15.21 11.80
N VAL A 189 16.58 -15.51 11.11
CA VAL A 189 15.73 -14.55 10.40
C VAL A 189 14.74 -13.83 11.32
N LEU A 190 14.30 -14.51 12.38
CA LEU A 190 13.23 -14.03 13.26
C LEU A 190 13.82 -13.27 14.45
N ILE A 191 13.06 -12.30 14.96
CA ILE A 191 13.45 -11.53 16.15
C ILE A 191 12.39 -11.61 17.24
N GLY A 192 12.81 -11.24 18.45
CA GLY A 192 11.96 -11.25 19.62
C GLY A 192 11.94 -12.60 20.31
N ASP A 193 11.25 -12.64 21.45
CA ASP A 193 11.20 -13.80 22.32
C ASP A 193 9.75 -14.28 22.52
N LEU A 194 9.60 -15.61 22.51
CA LEU A 194 8.38 -16.32 22.85
C LEU A 194 8.50 -16.79 24.28
N LYS A 195 7.76 -16.17 25.21
CA LYS A 195 7.75 -16.59 26.62
C LYS A 195 6.91 -17.85 26.82
N ASP A 196 5.76 -17.89 26.17
CA ASP A 196 4.76 -18.95 26.33
C ASP A 196 4.79 -19.92 25.16
N ILE A 197 4.53 -21.20 25.47
CA ILE A 197 4.33 -22.24 24.46
C ILE A 197 2.85 -22.24 24.07
N PRO A 198 2.51 -22.06 22.79
CA PRO A 198 1.12 -22.12 22.34
C PRO A 198 0.49 -23.49 22.63
N PRO A 199 -0.85 -23.57 22.81
CA PRO A 199 -1.53 -24.85 23.01
C PRO A 199 -1.22 -25.86 21.89
N GLU A 200 -1.21 -27.15 22.22
CA GLU A 200 -0.96 -28.20 21.22
C GLU A 200 -1.99 -28.17 20.08
N GLY A 201 -1.51 -28.42 18.87
CA GLY A 201 -2.33 -28.35 17.65
C GLY A 201 -2.83 -26.95 17.29
N SER A 202 -2.43 -25.89 18.01
CA SER A 202 -2.85 -24.52 17.68
C SER A 202 -2.03 -23.87 16.57
N LEU A 203 -0.97 -24.51 16.10
CA LEU A 203 -0.02 -23.98 15.14
C LEU A 203 -0.05 -24.81 13.86
N LEU A 204 -0.43 -24.19 12.74
CA LEU A 204 -0.45 -24.87 11.45
C LEU A 204 0.97 -25.18 10.97
N PRO A 205 1.30 -26.44 10.64
CA PRO A 205 2.58 -26.79 10.04
C PRO A 205 2.61 -26.45 8.55
N GLU A 206 3.43 -25.48 8.15
CA GLU A 206 3.59 -25.04 6.76
C GLU A 206 5.00 -24.45 6.53
N THR A 207 5.28 -24.09 5.27
CA THR A 207 6.41 -23.21 4.92
C THR A 207 5.97 -21.76 4.91
N TYR A 208 6.46 -20.97 5.87
CA TYR A 208 6.17 -19.54 5.99
C TYR A 208 7.26 -18.70 5.36
N LYS A 209 6.89 -17.86 4.39
CA LYS A 209 7.78 -16.84 3.83
C LYS A 209 7.73 -15.59 4.70
N VAL A 210 8.87 -15.21 5.27
CA VAL A 210 9.02 -14.10 6.22
C VAL A 210 10.21 -13.21 5.85
N ALA A 211 10.14 -11.94 6.20
CA ALA A 211 11.27 -11.02 6.06
C ALA A 211 12.26 -11.22 7.20
N ARG A 212 13.54 -10.92 6.98
CA ARG A 212 14.50 -10.78 8.09
C ARG A 212 14.05 -9.67 9.04
N GLY A 213 14.10 -9.93 10.33
CA GLY A 213 13.58 -9.03 11.35
C GLY A 213 12.07 -9.17 11.61
N THR A 214 11.40 -10.19 11.05
CA THR A 214 9.99 -10.46 11.39
C THR A 214 9.90 -10.87 12.86
N ASN A 215 8.97 -10.27 13.61
CA ASN A 215 8.76 -10.64 15.00
C ASN A 215 8.16 -12.06 15.09
N VAL A 216 8.78 -12.92 15.88
CA VAL A 216 8.34 -14.32 16.07
C VAL A 216 6.89 -14.42 16.54
N ARG A 217 6.38 -13.46 17.33
CA ARG A 217 4.99 -13.45 17.81
C ARG A 217 3.99 -13.20 16.69
N ASP A 218 4.37 -12.43 15.67
CA ASP A 218 3.51 -12.16 14.52
C ASP A 218 3.42 -13.38 13.62
N LEU A 219 4.52 -14.11 13.46
CA LEU A 219 4.50 -15.41 12.79
C LEU A 219 3.63 -16.42 13.55
N VAL A 220 3.79 -16.54 14.88
CA VAL A 220 2.95 -17.44 15.69
C VAL A 220 1.46 -17.08 15.57
N ARG A 221 1.10 -15.80 15.65
CA ARG A 221 -0.29 -15.37 15.43
C ARG A 221 -0.80 -15.77 14.04
N LYS A 222 0.00 -15.56 13.00
CA LYS A 222 -0.34 -15.99 11.64
C LYS A 222 -0.55 -17.51 11.57
N MET A 223 0.29 -18.31 12.21
CA MET A 223 0.13 -19.77 12.27
C MET A 223 -1.19 -20.17 12.95
N GLN A 224 -1.53 -19.53 14.07
CA GLN A 224 -2.78 -19.78 14.80
C GLN A 224 -4.02 -19.38 14.00
N ASP A 225 -3.98 -18.23 13.32
CA ASP A 225 -5.07 -17.78 12.46
C ASP A 225 -5.26 -18.71 11.26
N SER A 226 -4.17 -19.19 10.65
CA SER A 226 -4.21 -20.16 9.56
C SER A 226 -4.77 -21.51 10.03
N GLU A 227 -4.32 -22.01 11.18
CA GLU A 227 -4.82 -23.25 11.78
C GLU A 227 -6.33 -23.17 12.02
N LYS A 228 -6.78 -22.10 12.68
CA LYS A 228 -8.21 -21.88 12.96
C LYS A 228 -9.04 -21.85 11.68
N LYS A 229 -8.55 -21.19 10.63
CA LYS A 229 -9.24 -21.11 9.32
C LYS A 229 -9.28 -22.47 8.61
N LEU A 230 -8.18 -23.23 8.65
CA LEU A 230 -8.11 -24.55 8.04
C LEU A 230 -9.04 -25.51 8.77
N LEU A 231 -8.93 -25.57 10.09
CA LEU A 231 -9.73 -26.47 10.92
C LEU A 231 -11.23 -26.20 10.76
N ALA A 232 -11.65 -24.93 10.74
CA ALA A 232 -13.05 -24.57 10.51
C ALA A 232 -13.55 -25.02 9.13
N ARG A 233 -12.72 -24.87 8.08
CA ARG A 233 -13.06 -25.28 6.72
C ARG A 233 -13.18 -26.80 6.60
N VAL A 234 -12.20 -27.53 7.11
CA VAL A 234 -12.21 -29.01 7.09
C VAL A 234 -13.37 -29.55 7.91
N TRP A 235 -13.64 -28.98 9.08
CA TRP A 235 -14.76 -29.38 9.92
C TRP A 235 -16.12 -29.17 9.23
N ALA A 236 -16.29 -28.07 8.49
CA ALA A 236 -17.52 -27.81 7.74
C ALA A 236 -17.73 -28.80 6.58
N GLN A 237 -16.64 -29.33 6.01
CA GLN A 237 -16.66 -30.27 4.88
C GLN A 237 -16.60 -31.75 5.29
N ARG A 238 -16.56 -32.04 6.60
CA ARG A 238 -16.41 -33.39 7.12
C ARG A 238 -17.61 -34.28 6.75
N ASN A 239 -17.38 -35.60 6.77
CA ASN A 239 -18.48 -36.56 6.73
C ASN A 239 -19.33 -36.45 8.03
N PRO A 240 -20.67 -36.26 7.93
CA PRO A 240 -21.54 -36.09 9.09
C PRO A 240 -21.61 -37.34 10.00
N ASP A 241 -21.29 -38.53 9.49
CA ASP A 241 -21.37 -39.81 10.23
C ASP A 241 -20.14 -40.08 11.14
N LEU A 242 -19.19 -39.14 11.19
CA LEU A 242 -18.01 -39.27 12.03
C LEU A 242 -18.38 -39.23 13.52
N PRO A 243 -17.80 -40.11 14.37
CA PRO A 243 -18.04 -40.14 15.81
C PRO A 243 -17.28 -39.04 16.57
N LEU A 244 -17.23 -37.83 16.01
CA LEU A 244 -16.49 -36.69 16.52
C LEU A 244 -17.47 -35.57 16.83
N ARG A 245 -17.37 -34.99 18.02
CA ARG A 245 -18.30 -33.99 18.56
C ARG A 245 -17.86 -32.56 18.29
N SER A 246 -16.56 -32.35 18.06
CA SER A 246 -16.00 -31.02 17.89
C SER A 246 -14.83 -30.98 16.90
N PRO A 247 -14.51 -29.81 16.33
CA PRO A 247 -13.29 -29.62 15.53
C PRO A 247 -12.03 -29.99 16.32
N HIS A 248 -12.03 -29.76 17.63
CA HIS A 248 -10.89 -30.10 18.49
C HIS A 248 -10.68 -31.62 18.57
N GLU A 249 -11.75 -32.42 18.70
CA GLU A 249 -11.63 -33.89 18.65
C GLU A 249 -11.12 -34.40 17.30
N MET A 250 -11.52 -33.74 16.20
CA MET A 250 -11.00 -34.06 14.87
C MET A 250 -9.50 -33.77 14.76
N LEU A 251 -9.05 -32.63 15.27
CA LEU A 251 -7.63 -32.27 15.31
C LEU A 251 -6.83 -33.24 16.18
N THR A 252 -7.36 -33.63 17.34
CA THR A 252 -6.74 -34.65 18.21
C THR A 252 -6.63 -36.00 17.51
N LEU A 253 -7.67 -36.45 16.81
CA LEU A 253 -7.57 -37.69 16.04
C LEU A 253 -6.55 -37.57 14.89
N ALA A 254 -6.51 -36.43 14.20
CA ALA A 254 -5.55 -36.17 13.14
C ALA A 254 -4.10 -36.22 13.65
N SER A 255 -3.83 -35.67 14.84
CA SER A 255 -2.48 -35.73 15.43
C SER A 255 -2.05 -37.15 15.80
N ILE A 256 -3.00 -38.00 16.21
CA ILE A 256 -2.75 -39.43 16.46
C ILE A 256 -2.41 -40.15 15.14
N VAL A 257 -3.25 -39.96 14.10
CA VAL A 257 -3.02 -40.59 12.78
C VAL A 257 -1.66 -40.16 12.20
N GLU A 258 -1.29 -38.89 12.32
CA GLU A 258 -0.02 -38.36 11.84
C GLU A 258 1.18 -38.99 12.54
N LYS A 259 1.05 -39.31 13.84
CA LYS A 259 2.12 -39.97 14.60
C LYS A 259 2.18 -41.48 14.40
N GLU A 260 1.09 -42.10 13.99
CA GLU A 260 1.00 -43.54 13.81
C GLU A 260 1.67 -44.01 12.49
N THR A 261 1.61 -43.18 11.43
CA THR A 261 2.30 -43.48 10.17
C THR A 261 2.84 -42.23 9.51
N GLY A 262 4.11 -42.30 9.07
CA GLY A 262 4.74 -41.26 8.24
C GLY A 262 4.44 -41.41 6.74
N LYS A 263 3.69 -42.44 6.33
CA LYS A 263 3.35 -42.68 4.92
C LYS A 263 1.97 -42.12 4.59
N ALA A 264 1.93 -41.16 3.67
CA ALA A 264 0.70 -40.48 3.29
C ALA A 264 -0.42 -41.44 2.85
N ASP A 265 -0.09 -42.48 2.08
CA ASP A 265 -1.06 -43.43 1.53
C ASP A 265 -1.69 -44.36 2.60
N GLU A 266 -1.04 -44.53 3.75
CA GLU A 266 -1.55 -45.35 4.86
C GLU A 266 -2.51 -44.55 5.76
N ARG A 267 -2.39 -43.21 5.80
CA ARG A 267 -3.15 -42.34 6.72
C ARG A 267 -4.68 -42.55 6.65
N PRO A 268 -5.34 -42.66 5.46
CA PRO A 268 -6.79 -42.90 5.42
C PRO A 268 -7.19 -44.24 6.03
N ARG A 269 -6.37 -45.28 5.87
CA ARG A 269 -6.64 -46.62 6.44
C ARG A 269 -6.45 -46.62 7.94
N VAL A 270 -5.40 -45.98 8.44
CA VAL A 270 -5.15 -45.80 9.88
C VAL A 270 -6.28 -44.99 10.52
N ALA A 271 -6.69 -43.88 9.90
CA ALA A 271 -7.82 -43.08 10.35
C ALA A 271 -9.12 -43.90 10.43
N ALA A 272 -9.40 -44.74 9.41
CA ALA A 272 -10.56 -45.62 9.41
C ALA A 272 -10.55 -46.62 10.57
N VAL A 273 -9.38 -47.17 10.95
CA VAL A 273 -9.26 -48.06 12.12
C VAL A 273 -9.67 -47.33 13.40
N PHE A 274 -9.14 -46.12 13.65
CA PHE A 274 -9.48 -45.37 14.85
C PHE A 274 -10.96 -44.93 14.86
N ILE A 275 -11.52 -44.50 13.74
CA ILE A 275 -12.95 -44.16 13.61
C ILE A 275 -13.82 -45.39 13.95
N ASN A 276 -13.48 -46.57 13.41
CA ASN A 276 -14.19 -47.81 13.72
C ASN A 276 -14.11 -48.18 15.21
N ARG A 277 -12.97 -47.94 15.87
CA ARG A 277 -12.83 -48.14 17.32
C ARG A 277 -13.73 -47.20 18.11
N LEU A 278 -13.79 -45.92 17.72
CA LEU A 278 -14.66 -44.92 18.34
C LEU A 278 -16.15 -45.29 18.21
N HIS A 279 -16.61 -45.75 17.04
CA HIS A 279 -17.99 -46.23 16.86
C HIS A 279 -18.32 -47.40 17.79
N LYS A 280 -17.37 -48.32 18.00
CA LYS A 280 -17.51 -49.46 18.92
C LYS A 280 -17.28 -49.10 20.40
N ARG A 281 -17.02 -47.82 20.72
CA ARG A 281 -16.65 -47.36 22.07
C ARG A 281 -15.45 -48.11 22.66
N MET A 282 -14.50 -48.49 21.81
CA MET A 282 -13.26 -49.16 22.21
C MET A 282 -12.14 -48.15 22.42
N ARG A 283 -11.19 -48.49 23.31
CA ARG A 283 -9.94 -47.73 23.50
C ARG A 283 -9.15 -47.64 22.19
N LEU A 284 -8.49 -46.51 21.95
CA LEU A 284 -7.69 -46.32 20.73
C LEU A 284 -6.39 -47.12 20.78
N GLN A 285 -5.76 -47.22 21.96
CA GLN A 285 -4.51 -47.96 22.20
C GLN A 285 -3.40 -47.51 21.23
N SER A 286 -3.13 -46.21 21.19
CA SER A 286 -2.12 -45.63 20.30
C SER A 286 -0.84 -45.31 21.08
N ASP A 287 0.28 -45.90 20.66
CA ASP A 287 1.59 -45.72 21.27
C ASP A 287 2.03 -44.24 21.35
N PRO A 288 1.83 -43.41 20.28
CA PRO A 288 2.08 -41.97 20.34
C PRO A 288 1.45 -41.23 21.53
N THR A 289 0.24 -41.62 21.95
CA THR A 289 -0.47 -40.93 23.04
C THR A 289 0.11 -41.30 24.41
N ILE A 290 0.61 -42.53 24.55
CA ILE A 290 1.38 -42.99 25.72
C ILE A 290 2.69 -42.20 25.80
N VAL A 291 3.45 -42.12 24.71
CA VAL A 291 4.70 -41.37 24.65
C VAL A 291 4.46 -39.92 25.04
N TYR A 292 3.46 -39.26 24.44
CA TYR A 292 3.12 -37.88 24.78
C TYR A 292 2.73 -37.74 26.26
N GLY A 293 1.98 -38.69 26.84
CA GLY A 293 1.66 -38.71 28.26
C GLY A 293 2.86 -38.86 29.20
N LEU A 294 3.97 -39.45 28.73
CA LEU A 294 5.19 -39.65 29.51
C LEU A 294 6.16 -38.46 29.43
N VAL A 295 6.39 -37.93 28.22
CA VAL A 295 7.43 -36.89 27.99
C VAL A 295 6.86 -35.50 27.71
N GLY A 296 5.56 -35.41 27.43
CA GLY A 296 4.87 -34.17 27.02
C GLY A 296 5.34 -33.68 25.65
N GLY A 297 5.44 -32.36 25.52
CA GLY A 297 5.88 -31.69 24.28
C GLY A 297 7.35 -31.91 23.91
N ARG A 298 8.17 -32.55 24.76
CA ARG A 298 9.62 -32.71 24.55
C ARG A 298 10.02 -33.67 23.42
N GLY A 299 9.06 -34.38 22.83
CA GLY A 299 9.28 -35.21 21.65
C GLY A 299 9.28 -36.70 21.96
N THR A 300 10.39 -37.40 21.72
CA THR A 300 10.45 -38.88 21.76
C THR A 300 10.98 -39.41 23.09
N LEU A 301 10.57 -40.62 23.45
CA LEU A 301 11.07 -41.33 24.64
C LEU A 301 12.56 -41.75 24.53
N GLY A 302 13.11 -41.84 23.30
CA GLY A 302 14.47 -42.32 23.02
C GLY A 302 14.67 -43.84 23.21
N ARG A 303 13.61 -44.55 23.60
CA ARG A 303 13.55 -46.01 23.77
C ARG A 303 12.13 -46.51 23.50
N GLY A 304 11.95 -47.83 23.46
CA GLY A 304 10.61 -48.45 23.42
C GLY A 304 9.81 -48.23 24.70
N ILE A 305 8.48 -48.32 24.58
CA ILE A 305 7.52 -48.20 25.68
C ILE A 305 7.56 -49.49 26.54
N LEU A 306 7.56 -49.35 27.86
CA LEU A 306 7.54 -50.47 28.80
C LEU A 306 6.10 -50.94 29.07
N ALA A 307 5.92 -52.22 29.40
CA ALA A 307 4.61 -52.76 29.77
C ALA A 307 3.96 -52.01 30.95
N SER A 308 4.76 -51.57 31.92
CA SER A 308 4.30 -50.75 33.05
C SER A 308 3.79 -49.37 32.61
N GLU A 309 4.36 -48.80 31.54
CA GLU A 309 3.95 -47.51 30.99
C GLU A 309 2.65 -47.63 30.18
N VAL A 310 2.45 -48.75 29.48
CA VAL A 310 1.20 -49.07 28.80
C VAL A 310 0.03 -49.19 29.80
N GLN A 311 0.29 -49.79 30.97
CA GLN A 311 -0.73 -49.96 32.01
C GLN A 311 -0.94 -48.72 32.88
N LYS A 312 0.03 -47.80 32.90
CA LYS A 312 -0.04 -46.58 33.72
C LYS A 312 -1.10 -45.65 33.17
N TRP A 313 -2.07 -45.30 34.02
CA TRP A 313 -3.07 -44.29 33.65
C TRP A 313 -2.42 -42.91 33.53
N THR A 314 -2.67 -42.26 32.40
CA THR A 314 -2.45 -40.82 32.18
C THR A 314 -3.66 -40.27 31.42
N PRO A 315 -3.93 -38.95 31.46
CA PRO A 315 -5.00 -38.35 30.67
C PRO A 315 -4.88 -38.57 29.15
N TYR A 316 -3.68 -38.93 28.67
CA TYR A 316 -3.38 -39.16 27.26
C TYR A 316 -3.32 -40.65 26.88
N ASN A 317 -3.22 -41.58 27.83
CA ASN A 317 -3.12 -43.02 27.52
C ASN A 317 -4.50 -43.58 27.10
N THR A 318 -4.74 -43.61 25.78
CA THR A 318 -6.03 -43.88 25.15
C THR A 318 -6.42 -45.35 25.08
#